data_AF-A0A2V7QDG3-F1
#
_entry.id   AF-A0A2V7QDG3-F1
#
_cell.length_a   1.000
_cell.length_b   1.000
_cell.length_c   1.000
_cell.angle_alpha   90.00
_cell.angle_beta   90.00
_cell.angle_gamma   90.00
#
_symmetry.space_group_name_H-M   'P 1'
#
loop_
_entity.id
_entity.type
_entity.pdbx_description
1 polymer ?
#
loop_
_entity_poly.entity_id
_entity_poly.type
_entity_poly.pdbx_seq_one_letter_code
_entity_poly.pdbx_strand_id
1 'polypeptide(L)'
;MTRCGVVALAGKPNVGKSTLLNALVGEHLAIVSPKPQSTRRPVVGLVTRADTQFIFTDSPGLLEPEYKLHEAMRAAALRAIEDAEVIAYLHPLPEFPAPPLREVAKLDRAPRAPIVTVYTKADLASSSPPHLPQPPPTSSVVVSALTGAGLDALLDTLRGQLPESPFHYDPEAMATQPMRFFAAEFVREAAFELLHEELPYSVAVEIDEFRESQEPVYIRAVVYVERTSQKGIVIGEGGRTIKAIGQTARAKIEALLGVRVFLELHAKVLPKWRRQLASLKRLGYAG
;
A
#
# COMPACT_ATOMS: atom_id res chain seq x y z
N MET A 1 -27.75 -3.54 13.55
CA MET A 1 -27.60 -2.41 12.60
C MET A 1 -26.23 -2.55 11.96
N THR A 2 -26.08 -2.23 10.67
CA THR A 2 -24.78 -2.35 10.01
C THR A 2 -23.85 -1.22 10.43
N ARG A 3 -22.53 -1.47 10.36
CA ARG A 3 -21.47 -0.48 10.55
C ARG A 3 -20.62 -0.38 9.30
N CYS A 4 -20.18 0.83 8.96
CA CYS A 4 -19.32 1.04 7.80
C CYS A 4 -18.45 2.28 8.02
N GLY A 5 -17.18 2.21 7.61
CA GLY A 5 -16.31 3.39 7.60
C GLY A 5 -14.88 3.11 7.17
N VAL A 6 -14.17 4.19 6.93
CA VAL A 6 -12.76 4.26 6.53
C VAL A 6 -11.85 4.03 7.73
N VAL A 7 -10.95 3.06 7.56
CA VAL A 7 -9.87 2.77 8.50
C VAL A 7 -8.54 3.14 7.84
N ALA A 8 -7.90 4.20 8.30
CA ALA A 8 -6.58 4.56 7.79
C ALA A 8 -5.49 3.71 8.43
N LEU A 9 -4.71 3.02 7.59
CA LEU A 9 -3.47 2.37 8.03
C LEU A 9 -2.37 3.44 8.04
N ALA A 10 -1.99 3.89 9.24
CA ALA A 10 -1.01 4.96 9.43
C ALA A 10 0.27 4.43 10.07
N GLY A 11 1.41 5.03 9.75
CA GLY A 11 2.70 4.69 10.36
C GLY A 11 3.89 4.95 9.45
N LYS A 12 5.10 4.81 10.00
CA LYS A 12 6.36 4.98 9.25
C LYS A 12 6.45 4.00 8.07
N PRO A 13 7.37 4.21 7.11
CA PRO A 13 7.69 3.19 6.12
C PRO A 13 8.06 1.85 6.78
N ASN A 14 7.77 0.73 6.10
CA ASN A 14 8.17 -0.64 6.51
C ASN A 14 7.59 -1.17 7.83
N VAL A 15 6.59 -0.52 8.43
CA VAL A 15 5.89 -1.02 9.64
C VAL A 15 4.87 -2.14 9.34
N GLY A 16 4.68 -2.51 8.07
CA GLY A 16 3.79 -3.62 7.68
C GLY A 16 2.36 -3.22 7.28
N LYS A 17 2.12 -1.96 6.88
CA LYS A 17 0.78 -1.50 6.43
C LYS A 17 0.22 -2.33 5.27
N SER A 18 0.95 -2.41 4.15
CA SER A 18 0.52 -3.16 2.95
C SER A 18 0.39 -4.66 3.22
N THR A 19 1.28 -5.23 4.04
CA THR A 19 1.19 -6.63 4.46
C THR A 19 -0.07 -6.88 5.28
N LEU A 20 -0.40 -5.98 6.21
CA LEU A 20 -1.64 -6.05 6.99
C LEU A 20 -2.87 -5.91 6.10
N LEU A 21 -2.86 -4.97 5.15
CA LEU A 21 -3.96 -4.80 4.19
C LEU A 21 -4.22 -6.10 3.42
N ASN A 22 -3.19 -6.67 2.80
CA ASN A 22 -3.31 -7.89 2.02
C ASN A 22 -3.83 -9.06 2.88
N ALA A 23 -3.34 -9.18 4.13
CA ALA A 23 -3.78 -10.23 5.05
C ALA A 23 -5.24 -10.08 5.48
N LEU A 24 -5.72 -8.85 5.70
CA LEU A 24 -7.11 -8.57 6.08
C LEU A 24 -8.08 -8.81 4.92
N VAL A 25 -7.71 -8.40 3.71
CA VAL A 25 -8.51 -8.62 2.50
C VAL A 25 -8.47 -10.08 2.06
N GLY A 26 -7.34 -10.77 2.26
CA GLY A 26 -7.11 -12.12 1.77
C GLY A 26 -6.64 -12.16 0.31
N GLU A 27 -6.21 -11.03 -0.25
CA GLU A 27 -5.75 -10.88 -1.63
C GLU A 27 -4.51 -9.97 -1.69
N HIS A 28 -3.63 -10.20 -2.66
CA HIS A 28 -2.44 -9.37 -2.87
C HIS A 28 -2.79 -8.08 -3.61
N LEU A 29 -3.24 -7.05 -2.89
CA LEU A 29 -3.63 -5.76 -3.48
C LEU A 29 -2.55 -4.68 -3.42
N ALA A 30 -1.68 -4.71 -2.41
CA ALA A 30 -0.68 -3.69 -2.18
C ALA A 30 0.75 -4.26 -2.17
N ILE A 31 1.69 -3.47 -2.68
CA ILE A 31 3.10 -3.86 -2.81
C ILE A 31 3.74 -4.10 -1.45
N VAL A 32 4.24 -5.31 -1.22
CA VAL A 32 5.05 -5.66 -0.05
C VAL A 32 6.52 -5.69 -0.43
N SER A 33 7.33 -4.82 0.18
CA SER A 33 8.77 -4.75 -0.08
C SER A 33 9.53 -4.31 1.17
N PRO A 34 10.73 -4.86 1.42
CA PRO A 34 11.63 -4.36 2.47
C PRO A 34 12.25 -3.01 2.11
N LYS A 35 12.32 -2.67 0.81
CA LYS A 35 12.74 -1.34 0.35
C LYS A 35 11.65 -0.33 0.73
N PRO A 36 12.00 0.78 1.40
CA PRO A 36 11.04 1.81 1.79
C PRO A 36 10.35 2.44 0.56
N GLN A 37 9.33 3.26 0.80
CA GLN A 37 8.63 4.00 -0.27
C GLN A 37 7.98 3.10 -1.35
N SER A 38 7.65 1.85 -0.98
CA SER A 38 6.88 0.96 -1.85
C SER A 38 5.51 1.57 -2.12
N THR A 39 4.68 1.87 -1.14
CA THR A 39 3.36 2.51 -1.37
C THR A 39 3.52 4.00 -1.69
N ARG A 40 3.12 4.42 -2.90
CA ARG A 40 3.16 5.83 -3.36
C ARG A 40 1.79 6.46 -3.56
N ARG A 41 0.78 5.64 -3.84
CA ARG A 41 -0.62 6.01 -3.96
C ARG A 41 -1.40 5.18 -2.94
N PRO A 42 -2.46 5.74 -2.33
CA PRO A 42 -3.31 4.95 -1.44
C PRO A 42 -3.90 3.74 -2.16
N VAL A 43 -3.86 2.58 -1.50
CA VAL A 43 -4.59 1.37 -1.90
C VAL A 43 -5.76 1.21 -0.94
N VAL A 44 -6.96 0.96 -1.48
CA VAL A 44 -8.17 0.82 -0.67
C VAL A 44 -8.62 -0.63 -0.76
N GLY A 45 -8.57 -1.32 0.37
CA GLY A 45 -9.08 -2.67 0.52
C GLY A 45 -10.41 -2.66 1.24
N LEU A 46 -11.34 -3.47 0.76
CA LEU A 46 -12.68 -3.60 1.31
C LEU A 46 -12.77 -4.95 2.02
N VAL A 47 -13.21 -4.93 3.27
CA VAL A 47 -13.40 -6.13 4.08
C VAL A 47 -14.80 -6.09 4.67
N THR A 48 -15.66 -7.02 4.26
CA THR A 48 -16.97 -7.17 4.87
C THR A 48 -16.97 -8.40 5.78
N ARG A 49 -17.44 -8.23 7.02
CA ARG A 49 -17.60 -9.30 8.02
C ARG A 49 -18.96 -9.12 8.70
N ALA A 50 -19.87 -10.05 8.44
CA ALA A 50 -21.23 -10.04 8.97
C ALA A 50 -21.93 -8.67 8.77
N ASP A 51 -22.09 -7.89 9.84
CA ASP A 51 -22.78 -6.60 9.85
C ASP A 51 -21.84 -5.39 9.71
N THR A 52 -20.55 -5.60 9.43
CA THR A 52 -19.54 -4.53 9.38
C THR A 52 -18.75 -4.53 8.08
N GLN A 53 -18.64 -3.37 7.43
CA GLN A 53 -17.75 -3.14 6.28
C GLN A 53 -16.63 -2.18 6.66
N PHE A 54 -15.39 -2.66 6.54
CA PHE A 54 -14.18 -1.89 6.77
C PHE A 54 -13.63 -1.42 5.42
N ILE A 55 -13.40 -0.12 5.28
CA ILE A 55 -12.77 0.48 4.10
C ILE A 55 -11.32 0.83 4.48
N PHE A 56 -10.42 -0.14 4.38
CA PHE A 56 -9.03 0.05 4.75
C PHE A 56 -8.29 0.89 3.71
N THR A 57 -7.63 1.96 4.15
CA THR A 57 -6.77 2.78 3.28
C THR A 57 -5.30 2.57 3.65
N ASP A 58 -4.56 1.80 2.85
CA ASP A 58 -3.10 1.73 2.93
C ASP A 58 -2.49 2.95 2.24
N SER A 59 -1.92 3.85 3.04
CA SER A 59 -1.31 5.09 2.55
C SER A 59 0.22 5.00 2.54
N PRO A 60 0.92 5.87 1.79
CA PRO A 60 2.36 5.98 1.88
C PRO A 60 2.85 6.15 3.34
N GLY A 61 4.03 5.62 3.65
CA GLY A 61 4.59 5.77 4.99
C GLY A 61 4.83 7.25 5.35
N LEU A 62 4.61 7.58 6.63
CA LEU A 62 4.90 8.91 7.18
C LEU A 62 6.42 9.15 7.16
N LEU A 63 6.89 9.86 6.15
CA LEU A 63 8.30 10.16 5.89
C LEU A 63 8.53 11.65 5.70
N GLU A 64 9.76 12.08 5.94
CA GLU A 64 10.16 13.46 5.72
C GLU A 64 10.38 13.74 4.22
N PRO A 65 9.69 14.74 3.65
CA PRO A 65 9.84 15.04 2.24
C PRO A 65 11.20 15.62 1.87
N GLU A 66 11.76 15.11 0.78
CA GLU A 66 13.01 15.62 0.18
C GLU A 66 12.78 16.16 -1.23
N TYR A 67 11.71 15.71 -1.88
CA TYR A 67 11.33 16.11 -3.23
C TYR A 67 9.83 15.97 -3.46
N LYS A 68 9.32 16.51 -4.55
CA LYS A 68 7.87 16.66 -4.81
C LYS A 68 7.06 15.36 -4.69
N LEU A 69 7.58 14.23 -5.14
CA LEU A 69 6.89 12.94 -4.93
C LEU A 69 6.72 12.63 -3.43
N HIS A 70 7.75 12.86 -2.61
CA HIS A 70 7.61 12.67 -1.16
C HIS A 70 6.58 13.63 -0.56
N GLU A 71 6.55 14.89 -1.02
CA GLU A 71 5.53 15.86 -0.59
C GLU A 71 4.12 15.35 -0.91
N ALA A 72 3.94 14.83 -2.13
CA ALA A 72 2.66 14.26 -2.57
C ALA A 72 2.27 13.00 -1.78
N MET A 73 3.24 12.12 -1.52
CA MET A 73 3.06 10.92 -0.68
C MET A 73 2.68 11.27 0.76
N ARG A 74 3.39 12.24 1.36
CA ARG A 74 3.07 12.74 2.70
C ARG A 74 1.68 13.36 2.72
N ALA A 75 1.35 14.19 1.75
CA ALA A 75 0.01 14.78 1.64
C ALA A 75 -1.08 13.71 1.52
N ALA A 76 -0.83 12.62 0.78
CA ALA A 76 -1.75 11.49 0.70
C ALA A 76 -1.92 10.75 2.03
N ALA A 77 -0.83 10.54 2.78
CA ALA A 77 -0.88 9.94 4.11
C ALA A 77 -1.62 10.81 5.13
N LEU A 78 -1.40 12.12 5.10
CA LEU A 78 -2.10 13.08 5.97
C LEU A 78 -3.59 13.16 5.64
N ARG A 79 -3.96 13.17 4.36
CA ARG A 79 -5.38 13.09 3.94
C ARG A 79 -6.05 11.81 4.42
N ALA A 80 -5.39 10.66 4.29
CA ALA A 80 -5.93 9.40 4.80
C ALA A 80 -6.20 9.46 6.31
N ILE A 81 -5.33 10.12 7.10
CA ILE A 81 -5.55 10.33 8.54
C ILE A 81 -6.72 11.29 8.81
N GLU A 82 -6.88 12.33 7.99
CA GLU A 82 -7.95 13.33 8.12
C GLU A 82 -9.33 12.77 7.78
N ASP A 83 -9.40 11.94 6.72
CA ASP A 83 -10.64 11.37 6.19
C ASP A 83 -11.13 10.13 6.96
N ALA A 84 -10.31 9.58 7.86
CA ALA A 84 -10.63 8.33 8.55
C ALA A 84 -11.71 8.50 9.63
N GLU A 85 -12.63 7.53 9.73
CA GLU A 85 -13.44 7.34 10.93
C GLU A 85 -12.63 6.71 12.06
N VAL A 86 -11.63 5.87 11.74
CA VAL A 86 -10.74 5.23 12.73
C VAL A 86 -9.31 5.15 12.18
N ILE A 87 -8.33 5.46 13.01
CA ILE A 87 -6.92 5.35 12.61
C ILE A 87 -6.31 4.10 13.24
N ALA A 88 -5.91 3.14 12.41
CA ALA A 88 -5.05 2.04 12.82
C ALA A 88 -3.59 2.50 12.73
N TYR A 89 -3.01 2.88 13.87
CA TYR A 89 -1.62 3.34 13.94
C TYR A 89 -0.67 2.16 14.14
N LEU A 90 0.04 1.78 13.08
CA LEU A 90 0.93 0.63 13.06
C LEU A 90 2.33 0.98 13.53
N HIS A 91 2.88 0.13 14.40
CA HIS A 91 4.26 0.19 14.87
C HIS A 91 4.81 -1.23 15.11
N PRO A 92 6.05 -1.58 14.72
CA PRO A 92 6.57 -2.93 14.95
C PRO A 92 6.66 -3.25 16.45
N LEU A 93 6.20 -4.43 16.86
CA LEU A 93 6.28 -4.90 18.25
C LEU A 93 7.73 -4.95 18.78
N PRO A 94 8.76 -5.38 18.00
CA PRO A 94 10.14 -5.34 18.45
C PRO A 94 10.68 -3.93 18.77
N GLU A 95 10.01 -2.87 18.29
CA GLU A 95 10.38 -1.47 18.50
C GLU A 95 9.50 -0.77 19.56
N PHE A 96 8.82 -1.55 20.41
CA PHE A 96 7.95 -1.02 21.47
C PHE A 96 8.70 -0.10 22.46
N PRO A 97 8.06 0.96 23.00
CA PRO A 97 6.69 1.42 22.72
C PRO A 97 6.59 2.30 21.46
N ALA A 98 5.39 2.35 20.88
CA ALA A 98 5.11 3.26 19.77
C ALA A 98 5.17 4.73 20.24
N PRO A 99 5.88 5.62 19.53
CA PRO A 99 5.80 7.06 19.78
C PRO A 99 4.40 7.60 19.42
N PRO A 100 3.98 8.77 19.93
CA PRO A 100 2.68 9.34 19.58
C PRO A 100 2.54 9.59 18.07
N LEU A 101 1.41 9.17 17.47
CA LEU A 101 1.14 9.39 16.04
C LEU A 101 1.29 10.88 15.64
N ARG A 102 0.87 11.80 16.51
CA ARG A 102 0.98 13.25 16.29
C ARG A 102 2.43 13.67 16.01
N GLU A 103 3.39 13.10 16.74
CA GLU A 103 4.81 13.40 16.56
C GLU A 103 5.35 12.78 15.28
N VAL A 104 4.99 11.52 15.01
CA VAL A 104 5.41 10.80 13.80
C VAL A 104 4.88 11.48 12.52
N ALA A 105 3.62 11.90 12.52
CA ALA A 105 2.99 12.57 11.40
C ALA A 105 3.29 14.09 11.35
N LYS A 106 3.86 14.66 12.41
CA LYS A 106 4.03 16.10 12.65
C LYS A 106 2.73 16.89 12.45
N LEU A 107 1.67 16.43 13.10
CA LEU A 107 0.37 17.10 13.03
C LEU A 107 0.33 18.29 14.00
N ASP A 108 -0.18 19.42 13.55
CA ASP A 108 -0.38 20.61 14.39
C ASP A 108 -1.45 20.38 15.47
N ARG A 109 -2.37 19.43 15.23
CA ARG A 109 -3.48 19.09 16.11
C ARG A 109 -3.61 17.58 16.23
N ALA A 110 -4.22 17.11 17.32
CA ALA A 110 -4.57 15.70 17.44
C ALA A 110 -5.59 15.33 16.34
N PRO A 111 -5.51 14.12 15.76
CA PRO A 111 -6.56 13.62 14.89
C PRO A 111 -7.92 13.63 15.59
N ARG A 112 -9.00 13.85 14.82
CA ARG A 112 -10.38 13.80 15.35
C ARG A 112 -10.84 12.37 15.57
N ALA A 113 -10.42 11.47 14.69
CA ALA A 113 -10.76 10.07 14.75
C ALA A 113 -10.06 9.36 15.92
N PRO A 114 -10.72 8.36 16.55
CA PRO A 114 -10.07 7.48 17.50
C PRO A 114 -8.85 6.78 16.88
N ILE A 115 -7.82 6.59 17.71
CA ILE A 115 -6.58 5.91 17.33
C ILE A 115 -6.56 4.54 18.02
N VAL A 116 -6.36 3.49 17.23
CA VAL A 116 -6.07 2.12 17.68
C VAL A 116 -4.61 1.83 17.36
N THR A 117 -3.78 1.62 18.38
CA THR A 117 -2.36 1.31 18.17
C THR A 117 -2.20 -0.18 17.85
N VAL A 118 -1.68 -0.48 16.67
CA VAL A 118 -1.52 -1.85 16.17
C VAL A 118 -0.03 -2.21 16.17
N TYR A 119 0.37 -3.06 17.11
CA TYR A 119 1.73 -3.59 17.17
C TYR A 119 1.89 -4.74 16.18
N THR A 120 2.61 -4.50 15.09
CA THR A 120 2.80 -5.47 13.98
C THR A 120 4.05 -6.33 14.17
N LYS A 121 4.23 -7.33 13.28
CA LYS A 121 5.41 -8.21 13.28
C LYS A 121 5.60 -8.96 14.59
N ALA A 122 4.51 -9.36 15.22
CA ALA A 122 4.55 -10.08 16.50
C ALA A 122 5.30 -11.41 16.43
N ASP A 123 5.38 -12.01 15.24
CA ASP A 123 6.16 -13.22 14.94
C ASP A 123 7.68 -13.03 15.09
N LEU A 124 8.18 -11.79 15.09
CA LEU A 124 9.60 -11.49 15.25
C LEU A 124 10.00 -11.20 16.71
N ALA A 125 9.04 -11.22 17.65
CA ALA A 125 9.34 -11.00 19.06
C ALA A 125 9.88 -12.29 19.71
N SER A 126 11.11 -12.23 20.22
CA SER A 126 11.86 -13.37 20.76
C SER A 126 11.32 -13.91 22.10
N SER A 127 10.37 -13.21 22.72
CA SER A 127 9.76 -13.52 24.02
C SER A 127 8.29 -13.15 23.99
N SER A 128 7.49 -13.64 24.97
CA SER A 128 6.15 -13.09 25.27
C SER A 128 6.17 -11.56 25.11
N PRO A 129 5.12 -10.95 24.53
CA PRO A 129 5.10 -9.53 24.19
C PRO A 129 5.64 -8.73 25.38
N PRO A 130 6.64 -7.84 25.17
CA PRO A 130 7.27 -7.09 26.25
C PRO A 130 6.16 -6.55 27.13
N HIS A 131 6.17 -6.86 28.44
CA HIS A 131 5.06 -6.60 29.37
C HIS A 131 4.33 -5.32 28.95
N LEU A 132 3.24 -5.49 28.18
CA LEU A 132 2.38 -4.36 27.87
C LEU A 132 1.99 -3.85 29.25
N PRO A 133 2.10 -2.54 29.54
CA PRO A 133 1.64 -2.03 30.81
C PRO A 133 0.26 -2.62 31.06
N GLN A 134 0.03 -3.18 32.24
CA GLN A 134 -1.29 -3.69 32.61
C GLN A 134 -1.99 -2.58 33.40
N PRO A 135 -3.14 -2.08 32.92
CA PRO A 135 -3.84 -2.44 31.68
C PRO A 135 -3.17 -1.83 30.44
N PRO A 136 -3.25 -2.48 29.26
CA PRO A 136 -2.74 -1.90 28.02
C PRO A 136 -3.36 -0.50 27.83
N PRO A 137 -2.66 0.47 27.18
CA PRO A 137 -3.32 1.69 26.76
C PRO A 137 -4.60 1.29 26.01
N THR A 138 -5.70 1.99 26.30
CA THR A 138 -7.10 1.55 26.21
C THR A 138 -7.59 1.03 24.84
N SER A 139 -6.74 0.98 23.82
CA SER A 139 -7.00 0.48 22.47
C SER A 139 -5.72 0.01 21.73
N SER A 140 -4.90 -0.88 22.31
CA SER A 140 -3.80 -1.51 21.55
C SER A 140 -4.05 -2.98 21.21
N VAL A 141 -3.71 -3.36 19.98
CA VAL A 141 -3.81 -4.74 19.46
C VAL A 141 -2.44 -5.20 18.97
N VAL A 142 -2.11 -6.47 19.18
CA VAL A 142 -0.87 -7.09 18.69
C VAL A 142 -1.23 -8.04 17.55
N VAL A 143 -0.55 -7.90 16.40
CA VAL A 143 -0.84 -8.70 15.21
C VAL A 143 0.43 -9.23 14.54
N SER A 144 0.28 -10.38 13.87
CA SER A 144 1.19 -10.81 12.81
C SER A 144 0.39 -11.02 11.54
N ALA A 145 0.64 -10.19 10.53
CA ALA A 145 0.05 -10.35 9.21
C ALA A 145 0.58 -11.61 8.49
N LEU A 146 1.73 -12.15 8.91
CA LEU A 146 2.31 -13.36 8.35
C LEU A 146 1.59 -14.62 8.87
N THR A 147 1.29 -14.67 10.17
CA THR A 147 0.66 -15.86 10.78
C THR A 147 -0.86 -15.74 10.91
N GLY A 148 -1.42 -14.54 10.71
CA GLY A 148 -2.84 -14.24 10.96
C GLY A 148 -3.17 -14.00 12.43
N ALA A 149 -2.21 -14.16 13.35
CA ALA A 149 -2.44 -13.96 14.78
C ALA A 149 -2.91 -12.53 15.06
N GLY A 150 -4.00 -12.39 15.82
CA GLY A 150 -4.55 -11.11 16.27
C GLY A 150 -5.39 -10.33 15.25
N LEU A 151 -5.54 -10.82 14.00
CA LEU A 151 -6.33 -10.11 12.98
C LEU A 151 -7.81 -10.01 13.33
N ASP A 152 -8.41 -11.06 13.87
CA ASP A 152 -9.82 -11.02 14.31
C ASP A 152 -10.02 -10.03 15.47
N ALA A 153 -9.11 -10.05 16.46
CA ALA A 153 -9.13 -9.10 17.57
C ALA A 153 -8.96 -7.64 17.10
N LEU A 154 -8.17 -7.42 16.04
CA LEU A 154 -8.05 -6.12 15.39
C LEU A 154 -9.38 -5.69 14.77
N LEU A 155 -10.02 -6.56 13.98
CA LEU A 155 -11.29 -6.26 13.34
C LEU A 155 -12.40 -5.98 14.37
N ASP A 156 -12.47 -6.75 15.45
CA ASP A 156 -13.42 -6.52 16.55
C ASP A 156 -13.17 -5.18 17.24
N THR A 157 -11.91 -4.82 17.48
CA THR A 157 -11.54 -3.54 18.08
C THR A 157 -11.94 -2.36 17.17
N LEU A 158 -11.66 -2.48 15.87
CA LEU A 158 -12.00 -1.46 14.88
C LEU A 158 -13.53 -1.33 14.71
N ARG A 159 -14.26 -2.44 14.69
CA ARG A 159 -15.73 -2.44 14.59
C ARG A 159 -16.38 -1.59 15.67
N GLY A 160 -15.88 -1.67 16.90
CA GLY A 160 -16.38 -0.89 18.04
C GLY A 160 -16.29 0.62 17.83
N GLN A 161 -15.35 1.08 16.99
CA GLN A 161 -15.08 2.49 16.70
C GLN A 161 -15.78 3.00 15.43
N LEU A 162 -16.28 2.11 14.57
CA LEU A 162 -16.97 2.51 13.34
C LEU A 162 -18.41 2.99 13.59
N PRO A 163 -18.90 4.00 12.84
CA PRO A 163 -20.27 4.49 12.98
C PRO A 163 -21.29 3.48 12.44
N GLU A 164 -22.54 3.60 12.91
CA GLU A 164 -23.67 2.94 12.27
C GLU A 164 -23.92 3.57 10.90
N SER A 165 -23.91 2.74 9.86
CA SER A 165 -24.02 3.18 8.47
C SER A 165 -24.42 1.98 7.61
N PRO A 166 -25.18 2.17 6.52
CA PRO A 166 -25.23 1.18 5.45
C PRO A 166 -23.82 0.95 4.88
N PHE A 167 -23.60 -0.19 4.25
CA PHE A 167 -22.39 -0.44 3.49
C PHE A 167 -22.28 0.55 2.33
N HIS A 168 -21.07 1.07 2.09
CA HIS A 168 -20.79 2.02 1.01
C HIS A 168 -20.49 1.30 -0.31
N TYR A 169 -20.01 0.06 -0.23
CA TYR A 169 -19.60 -0.74 -1.37
C TYR A 169 -20.28 -2.11 -1.35
N ASP A 170 -20.23 -2.79 -2.49
CA ASP A 170 -20.62 -4.19 -2.62
C ASP A 170 -19.88 -5.05 -1.58
N PRO A 171 -20.57 -5.86 -0.76
CA PRO A 171 -19.96 -6.80 0.18
C PRO A 171 -18.91 -7.74 -0.43
N GLU A 172 -19.02 -8.07 -1.71
CA GLU A 172 -18.12 -8.96 -2.43
C GLU A 172 -16.92 -8.24 -3.06
N ALA A 173 -16.95 -6.91 -3.15
CA ALA A 173 -15.84 -6.14 -3.67
C ALA A 173 -14.65 -6.17 -2.70
N MET A 174 -13.43 -6.35 -3.24
CA MET A 174 -12.18 -6.38 -2.45
C MET A 174 -11.43 -5.04 -2.47
N ALA A 175 -11.69 -4.19 -3.46
CA ALA A 175 -11.00 -2.92 -3.64
C ALA A 175 -11.86 -1.91 -4.41
N THR A 176 -11.48 -0.63 -4.35
CA THR A 176 -12.16 0.44 -5.12
C THR A 176 -11.41 0.84 -6.39
N GLN A 177 -10.12 0.51 -6.48
CA GLN A 177 -9.30 0.80 -7.65
C GLN A 177 -9.61 -0.16 -8.82
N PRO A 178 -9.54 0.32 -10.08
CA PRO A 178 -9.73 -0.53 -11.25
C PRO A 178 -8.53 -1.47 -11.46
N MET A 179 -8.73 -2.60 -12.14
CA MET A 179 -7.67 -3.61 -12.38
C MET A 179 -6.40 -3.05 -13.05
N ARG A 180 -6.55 -2.04 -13.92
CA ARG A 180 -5.39 -1.33 -14.51
C ARG A 180 -4.46 -0.68 -13.49
N PHE A 181 -4.99 -0.25 -12.35
CA PHE A 181 -4.18 0.29 -11.26
C PHE A 181 -3.28 -0.81 -10.69
N PHE A 182 -3.84 -1.96 -10.35
CA PHE A 182 -3.10 -3.10 -9.80
C PHE A 182 -2.09 -3.65 -10.80
N ALA A 183 -2.43 -3.71 -12.09
CA ALA A 183 -1.46 -4.09 -13.13
C ALA A 183 -0.22 -3.17 -13.15
N ALA A 184 -0.41 -1.84 -13.03
CA ALA A 184 0.72 -0.91 -12.94
C ALA A 184 1.54 -1.12 -11.65
N GLU A 185 0.86 -1.34 -10.52
CA GLU A 185 1.52 -1.57 -9.23
C GLU A 185 2.31 -2.88 -9.23
N PHE A 186 1.82 -3.98 -9.82
CA PHE A 186 2.57 -5.24 -9.92
C PHE A 186 3.79 -5.14 -10.83
N VAL A 187 3.73 -4.37 -11.92
CA VAL A 187 4.93 -4.08 -12.74
C VAL A 187 5.94 -3.28 -11.91
N ARG A 188 5.46 -2.32 -11.12
CA ARG A 188 6.32 -1.53 -10.23
C ARG A 188 6.90 -2.38 -9.11
N GLU A 189 6.15 -3.33 -8.56
CA GLU A 189 6.60 -4.28 -7.55
C GLU A 189 7.70 -5.18 -8.10
N ALA A 190 7.48 -5.77 -9.28
CA ALA A 190 8.50 -6.58 -9.95
C ALA A 190 9.79 -5.77 -10.22
N ALA A 191 9.65 -4.49 -10.59
CA ALA A 191 10.80 -3.59 -10.69
C ALA A 191 11.45 -3.32 -9.32
N PHE A 192 10.68 -3.19 -8.24
CA PHE A 192 11.19 -3.08 -6.88
C PHE A 192 11.91 -4.34 -6.42
N GLU A 193 11.52 -5.53 -6.86
CA GLU A 193 12.18 -6.79 -6.51
C GLU A 193 13.52 -6.93 -7.25
N LEU A 194 13.49 -6.73 -8.57
CA LEU A 194 14.60 -7.07 -9.47
C LEU A 194 15.64 -5.96 -9.65
N LEU A 195 15.30 -4.71 -9.36
CA LEU A 195 16.22 -3.58 -9.48
C LEU A 195 16.83 -3.23 -8.11
N HIS A 196 18.05 -2.70 -8.13
CA HIS A 196 18.84 -2.42 -6.93
C HIS A 196 19.18 -0.93 -6.82
N GLU A 197 19.81 -0.57 -5.70
CA GLU A 197 20.31 0.79 -5.44
C GLU A 197 19.18 1.83 -5.56
N GLU A 198 19.42 2.97 -6.22
CA GLU A 198 18.42 4.04 -6.36
C GLU A 198 17.38 3.77 -7.46
N LEU A 199 17.58 2.75 -8.28
CA LEU A 199 16.81 2.53 -9.51
C LEU A 199 15.33 2.24 -9.26
N PRO A 200 14.90 1.35 -8.32
CA PRO A 200 13.49 1.14 -7.98
C PRO A 200 12.73 2.44 -7.69
N TYR A 201 13.37 3.38 -7.00
CA TYR A 201 12.76 4.63 -6.58
C TYR A 201 12.51 5.58 -7.76
N SER A 202 13.22 5.40 -8.87
CA SER A 202 13.05 6.18 -10.11
C SER A 202 12.03 5.60 -11.09
N VAL A 203 11.51 4.40 -10.83
CA VAL A 203 10.54 3.72 -11.70
C VAL A 203 9.13 4.28 -11.47
N ALA A 204 8.42 4.63 -12.54
CA ALA A 204 6.97 4.80 -12.54
C ALA A 204 6.35 3.95 -13.67
N VAL A 205 5.11 3.50 -13.48
CA VAL A 205 4.42 2.67 -14.48
C VAL A 205 3.10 3.32 -14.87
N GLU A 206 2.85 3.38 -16.18
CA GLU A 206 1.61 3.87 -16.79
C GLU A 206 1.06 2.75 -17.69
N ILE A 207 -0.24 2.44 -17.57
CA ILE A 207 -0.89 1.50 -18.49
C ILE A 207 -1.37 2.30 -19.70
N ASP A 208 -0.74 2.08 -20.84
CA ASP A 208 -1.12 2.71 -22.12
C ASP A 208 -2.39 2.05 -22.69
N GLU A 209 -2.53 0.74 -22.50
CA GLU A 209 -3.61 -0.04 -23.08
C GLU A 209 -3.97 -1.23 -22.19
N PHE A 210 -5.28 -1.44 -21.99
CA PHE A 210 -5.83 -2.59 -21.27
C PHE A 210 -7.07 -3.06 -22.01
N ARG A 211 -7.01 -4.25 -22.62
CA ARG A 211 -8.12 -4.89 -23.33
C ARG A 211 -8.60 -6.11 -22.55
N GLU A 212 -9.56 -5.88 -21.65
CA GLU A 212 -10.15 -6.91 -20.79
C GLU A 212 -10.93 -7.98 -21.57
N SER A 213 -11.52 -7.60 -22.71
CA SER A 213 -12.32 -8.50 -23.54
C SER A 213 -11.51 -9.38 -24.50
N GLN A 214 -10.18 -9.21 -24.55
CA GLN A 214 -9.31 -10.02 -25.39
C GLN A 214 -8.88 -11.29 -24.64
N GLU A 215 -8.72 -12.41 -25.35
CA GLU A 215 -8.16 -13.64 -24.78
C GLU A 215 -6.86 -14.03 -25.50
N PRO A 216 -5.69 -14.05 -24.80
CA PRO A 216 -5.48 -13.60 -23.42
C PRO A 216 -5.70 -12.08 -23.27
N VAL A 217 -5.97 -11.64 -22.03
CA VAL A 217 -6.11 -10.21 -21.70
C VAL A 217 -4.84 -9.48 -22.14
N TYR A 218 -4.98 -8.43 -22.93
CA TYR A 218 -3.83 -7.67 -23.43
C TYR A 218 -3.59 -6.42 -22.59
N ILE A 219 -2.37 -6.28 -22.08
CA ILE A 219 -1.92 -5.12 -21.30
C ILE A 219 -0.63 -4.58 -21.93
N ARG A 220 -0.62 -3.30 -22.29
CA ARG A 220 0.60 -2.57 -22.64
C ARG A 220 0.89 -1.53 -21.58
N ALA A 221 2.10 -1.59 -21.02
CA ALA A 221 2.55 -0.66 -19.99
C ALA A 221 3.87 0.01 -20.37
N VAL A 222 4.04 1.25 -19.92
CA VAL A 222 5.28 2.00 -20.01
C VAL A 222 5.94 2.06 -18.64
N VAL A 223 7.19 1.61 -18.59
CA VAL A 223 8.09 1.75 -17.44
C VAL A 223 8.93 3.02 -17.65
N TYR A 224 8.61 4.07 -16.90
CA TYR A 224 9.34 5.33 -16.91
C TYR A 224 10.52 5.30 -15.94
N VAL A 225 11.63 5.92 -16.36
CA VAL A 225 12.82 6.21 -15.53
C VAL A 225 13.30 7.64 -15.77
N GLU A 226 14.18 8.18 -14.92
CA GLU A 226 14.61 9.58 -15.03
C GLU A 226 15.75 9.83 -16.02
N ARG A 227 16.55 8.81 -16.37
CA ARG A 227 17.77 8.97 -17.20
C ARG A 227 17.94 7.84 -18.21
N THR A 228 18.68 8.12 -19.29
CA THR A 228 19.00 7.13 -20.33
C THR A 228 19.82 5.95 -19.79
N SER A 229 20.75 6.19 -18.87
CA SER A 229 21.52 5.12 -18.21
C SER A 229 20.61 4.15 -17.45
N GLN A 230 19.66 4.68 -16.68
CA GLN A 230 18.64 3.92 -15.96
C GLN A 230 17.77 3.10 -16.93
N LYS A 231 17.40 3.68 -18.08
CA LYS A 231 16.64 2.97 -19.13
C LYS A 231 17.43 1.78 -19.65
N GLY A 232 18.74 1.94 -19.87
CA GLY A 232 19.63 0.84 -20.25
C GLY A 232 19.61 -0.31 -19.24
N ILE A 233 19.67 0.00 -17.93
CA ILE A 233 19.64 -1.01 -16.86
C ILE A 233 18.27 -1.72 -16.79
N VAL A 234 17.17 -0.97 -16.89
CA VAL A 234 15.80 -1.53 -16.89
C VAL A 234 15.58 -2.47 -18.06
N ILE A 235 16.10 -2.13 -19.26
CA ILE A 235 16.04 -3.03 -20.41
C ILE A 235 16.94 -4.25 -20.15
N GLY A 236 18.18 -4.02 -19.73
CA GLY A 236 19.20 -5.04 -19.55
C GLY A 236 19.74 -5.57 -20.87
N GLU A 237 20.85 -6.29 -20.80
CA GLU A 237 21.47 -6.93 -21.97
C GLU A 237 20.48 -7.85 -22.70
N GLY A 238 20.27 -7.63 -24.01
CA GLY A 238 19.30 -8.40 -24.81
C GLY A 238 17.85 -8.32 -24.32
N GLY A 239 17.50 -7.31 -23.51
CA GLY A 239 16.18 -7.18 -22.89
C GLY A 239 15.96 -8.10 -21.69
N ARG A 240 17.01 -8.70 -21.12
CA ARG A 240 16.90 -9.70 -20.03
C ARG A 240 16.15 -9.16 -18.81
N THR A 241 16.46 -7.94 -18.38
CA THR A 241 15.87 -7.35 -17.16
C THR A 241 14.40 -7.01 -17.36
N ILE A 242 14.03 -6.35 -18.46
CA ILE A 242 12.62 -5.98 -18.71
C ILE A 242 11.75 -7.22 -18.96
N LYS A 243 12.31 -8.29 -19.54
CA LYS A 243 11.64 -9.60 -19.66
C LYS A 243 11.39 -10.23 -18.29
N ALA A 244 12.38 -10.19 -17.38
CA ALA A 244 12.21 -10.69 -16.02
C ALA A 244 11.14 -9.90 -15.25
N ILE A 245 11.17 -8.56 -15.34
CA ILE A 245 10.11 -7.69 -14.77
C ILE A 245 8.74 -8.08 -15.32
N GLY A 246 8.63 -8.26 -16.64
CA GLY A 246 7.38 -8.66 -17.29
C GLY A 246 6.90 -10.03 -16.85
N GLN A 247 7.78 -11.02 -16.73
CA GLN A 247 7.43 -12.37 -16.26
C GLN A 247 6.92 -12.35 -14.82
N THR A 248 7.64 -11.69 -13.91
CA THR A 248 7.26 -11.57 -12.50
C THR A 248 5.93 -10.82 -12.34
N ALA A 249 5.77 -9.69 -13.03
CA ALA A 249 4.53 -8.90 -12.97
C ALA A 249 3.34 -9.65 -13.57
N ARG A 250 3.52 -10.30 -14.72
CA ARG A 250 2.46 -11.08 -15.38
C ARG A 250 1.93 -12.18 -14.47
N ALA A 251 2.80 -12.92 -13.76
CA ALA A 251 2.36 -13.95 -12.83
C ALA A 251 1.43 -13.41 -11.73
N LYS A 252 1.76 -12.23 -11.16
CA LYS A 252 0.91 -11.57 -10.14
C LYS A 252 -0.41 -11.06 -10.72
N ILE A 253 -0.37 -10.49 -11.94
CA ILE A 253 -1.58 -10.02 -12.63
C ILE A 253 -2.50 -11.20 -12.98
N GLU A 254 -1.97 -12.30 -13.50
CA GLU A 254 -2.74 -13.51 -13.81
C GLU A 254 -3.38 -14.11 -12.55
N ALA A 255 -2.67 -14.09 -11.42
CA ALA A 255 -3.22 -14.54 -10.14
C ALA A 255 -4.42 -13.67 -9.70
N LEU A 256 -4.30 -12.34 -9.79
CA LEU A 256 -5.38 -11.42 -9.41
C LEU A 256 -6.58 -11.49 -10.38
N LEU A 257 -6.34 -11.61 -11.68
CA LEU A 257 -7.41 -11.63 -12.69
C LEU A 257 -8.05 -13.02 -12.88
N GLY A 258 -7.38 -14.09 -12.45
CA GLY A 258 -7.82 -15.47 -12.68
C GLY A 258 -7.79 -15.92 -14.15
N VAL A 259 -7.16 -15.16 -15.05
CA VAL A 259 -7.09 -15.43 -16.50
C VAL A 259 -5.69 -15.18 -17.06
N ARG A 260 -5.42 -15.72 -18.26
CA ARG A 260 -4.14 -15.53 -18.96
C ARG A 260 -3.98 -14.09 -19.45
N VAL A 261 -2.75 -13.57 -19.37
CA VAL A 261 -2.41 -12.19 -19.73
C VAL A 261 -1.26 -12.17 -20.75
N PHE A 262 -1.38 -11.33 -21.78
CA PHE A 262 -0.25 -10.88 -22.57
C PHE A 262 0.18 -9.50 -22.06
N LEU A 263 1.35 -9.44 -21.42
CA LEU A 263 1.93 -8.20 -20.88
C LEU A 263 3.07 -7.70 -21.76
N GLU A 264 2.88 -6.54 -22.37
CA GLU A 264 3.89 -5.84 -23.16
C GLU A 264 4.46 -4.65 -22.38
N LEU A 265 5.79 -4.62 -22.19
CA LEU A 265 6.48 -3.55 -21.45
C LEU A 265 7.40 -2.73 -22.35
N HIS A 266 7.28 -1.40 -22.25
CA HIS A 266 8.15 -0.44 -22.93
C HIS A 266 8.90 0.44 -21.93
N ALA A 267 10.21 0.62 -22.10
CA ALA A 267 10.98 1.55 -21.26
C ALA A 267 11.11 2.93 -21.91
N LYS A 268 10.66 3.99 -21.22
CA LYS A 268 10.77 5.39 -21.67
C LYS A 268 11.48 6.25 -20.62
N VAL A 269 12.19 7.29 -21.07
CA VAL A 269 12.80 8.27 -20.17
C VAL A 269 11.81 9.41 -19.96
N LEU A 270 11.49 9.70 -18.70
CA LEU A 270 10.75 10.87 -18.26
C LEU A 270 11.64 11.68 -17.29
N PRO A 271 12.38 12.68 -17.80
CA PRO A 271 13.43 13.34 -17.03
C PRO A 271 12.91 13.99 -15.74
N LYS A 272 13.58 13.69 -14.61
CA LYS A 272 13.33 14.31 -13.30
C LYS A 272 11.86 14.26 -12.85
N TRP A 273 11.10 13.25 -13.27
CA TRP A 273 9.64 13.21 -13.07
C TRP A 273 9.23 13.34 -11.60
N ARG A 274 10.03 12.80 -10.66
CA ARG A 274 9.76 12.87 -9.21
C ARG A 274 9.81 14.28 -8.63
N ARG A 275 10.44 15.22 -9.35
CA ARG A 275 10.62 16.62 -8.96
C ARG A 275 9.70 17.58 -9.73
N GLN A 276 8.91 17.08 -10.67
CA GLN A 276 8.09 17.90 -11.55
C GLN A 276 6.61 17.66 -11.27
N LEU A 277 5.90 18.70 -10.83
CA LEU A 277 4.48 18.59 -10.49
C LEU A 277 3.62 18.12 -11.67
N ALA A 278 3.90 18.61 -12.89
CA ALA A 278 3.20 18.18 -14.10
C ALA A 278 3.31 16.66 -14.32
N SER A 279 4.51 16.11 -14.15
CA SER A 279 4.77 14.67 -14.27
C SER A 279 4.09 13.88 -13.15
N LEU A 280 4.06 14.40 -11.92
CA LEU A 280 3.35 13.76 -10.81
C LEU A 280 1.83 13.74 -11.02
N LYS A 281 1.24 14.83 -11.53
CA LYS A 281 -0.19 14.87 -11.89
C LYS A 281 -0.52 13.87 -12.99
N ARG A 282 0.29 13.84 -14.06
CA ARG A 282 0.16 12.86 -15.15
C ARG A 282 0.17 11.42 -14.63
N LEU A 283 1.13 11.10 -13.77
CA LEU A 283 1.30 9.74 -13.24
C LEU A 283 0.33 9.40 -12.09
N GLY A 284 -0.59 10.31 -11.74
CA GLY A 284 -1.61 10.10 -10.71
C GLY A 284 -1.07 10.10 -9.28
N TYR A 285 0.08 10.75 -9.03
CA TYR A 285 0.65 10.91 -7.69
C TYR A 285 0.19 12.20 -6.99
N ALA A 286 -0.30 13.20 -7.73
CA ALA A 286 -0.77 14.46 -7.20
C ALA A 286 -2.10 14.87 -7.83
N GLY A 287 -3.02 15.39 -7.00
CA GLY A 287 -4.23 16.11 -7.40
C GLY A 287 -3.95 17.59 -7.61
#